data_AF-A0A7Y4YER9-F1
#
_entry.id   AF-A0A7Y4YER9-F1
#
_cell.length_a   1.000
_cell.length_b   1.000
_cell.length_c   1.000
_cell.angle_alpha   90.00
_cell.angle_beta   90.00
_cell.angle_gamma   90.00
#
_symmetry.space_group_name_H-M   'P 1'
#
loop_
_entity.id
_entity.type
_entity.pdbx_description
1 polymer ?
#
loop_
_entity_poly.entity_id
_entity_poly.type
_entity_poly.pdbx_seq_one_letter_code
_entity_poly.pdbx_strand_id
1 'polypeptide(L)'
;MSHQKQTEHHVRPYKLLAQTVGLLVCGFFLLFIIGEGIPDIIKGNGAGLILFLPFVLLPIAGYIITWFKEWQGAAVMVTGAILLLVYCVVKVDIKAGLIYCIPFFISGALFFLHIKKRSTLQHHK
;
A
#
# COMPACT_ATOMS: atom_id res chain seq x y z
N MET A 1 -25.33 -1.24 26.69
CA MET A 1 -24.96 -0.29 25.61
C MET A 1 -23.62 0.44 25.81
N SER A 2 -23.01 0.50 27.00
CA SER A 2 -21.74 1.22 27.25
C SER A 2 -20.48 0.56 26.64
N HIS A 3 -20.36 -0.78 26.69
CA HIS A 3 -19.17 -1.49 26.21
C HIS A 3 -18.93 -1.44 24.69
N GLN A 4 -19.99 -1.21 23.89
CA GLN A 4 -19.89 -1.21 22.43
C GLN A 4 -19.21 0.05 21.88
N LYS A 5 -19.30 1.18 22.60
CA LYS A 5 -18.63 2.44 22.24
C LYS A 5 -17.12 2.41 22.51
N GLN A 6 -16.69 1.71 23.57
CA GLN A 6 -15.26 1.61 23.93
C GLN A 6 -14.47 0.73 22.94
N THR A 7 -15.09 -0.33 22.42
CA THR A 7 -14.45 -1.26 21.49
C THR A 7 -14.25 -0.66 20.09
N GLU A 8 -15.19 0.15 19.60
CA GLU A 8 -15.01 0.89 18.34
C GLU A 8 -13.90 1.94 18.41
N HIS A 9 -13.74 2.60 19.57
CA HIS A 9 -12.73 3.64 19.77
C HIS A 9 -11.30 3.11 19.63
N HIS A 10 -11.07 1.84 19.99
CA HIS A 10 -9.74 1.24 19.99
C HIS A 10 -9.29 0.75 18.60
N VAL A 11 -10.21 0.57 17.66
CA VAL A 11 -9.94 -0.01 16.32
C VAL A 11 -9.89 1.04 15.22
N ARG A 12 -10.57 2.19 15.41
CA ARG A 12 -10.47 3.38 14.55
C ARG A 12 -9.04 3.91 14.32
N PRO A 13 -8.14 4.01 15.33
CA PRO A 13 -6.81 4.57 15.11
C PRO A 13 -5.98 3.73 14.12
N TYR A 14 -6.12 2.40 14.12
CA TYR A 14 -5.38 1.53 13.19
C TYR A 14 -5.79 1.75 11.74
N LYS A 15 -7.10 1.94 11.48
CA LYS A 15 -7.59 2.24 10.13
C LYS A 15 -7.10 3.61 9.66
N LEU A 16 -7.22 4.62 10.52
CA LEU A 16 -6.77 5.97 10.19
C LEU A 16 -5.27 5.97 9.89
N LEU A 17 -4.47 5.32 10.73
CA LEU A 17 -3.04 5.20 10.53
C LEU A 17 -2.70 4.44 9.24
N ALA A 18 -3.38 3.31 8.96
CA ALA A 18 -3.21 2.55 7.71
C ALA A 18 -3.52 3.41 6.47
N GLN A 19 -4.60 4.18 6.53
CA GLN A 19 -5.03 5.08 5.45
C GLN A 19 -4.06 6.24 5.26
N THR A 20 -3.60 6.89 6.32
CA THR A 20 -2.65 8.00 6.26
C THR A 20 -1.30 7.54 5.73
N VAL A 21 -0.75 6.44 6.26
CA VAL A 21 0.51 5.87 5.75
C VAL A 21 0.35 5.46 4.28
N GLY A 22 -0.73 4.75 3.94
CA GLY A 22 -0.98 4.35 2.56
C GLY A 22 -1.14 5.54 1.61
N LEU A 23 -1.80 6.61 2.04
CA LEU A 23 -1.94 7.85 1.27
C LEU A 23 -0.58 8.51 1.02
N LEU A 24 0.26 8.63 2.05
CA LEU A 24 1.58 9.24 1.93
C LEU A 24 2.47 8.44 0.97
N VAL A 25 2.45 7.11 1.07
CA VAL A 25 3.23 6.22 0.21
C VAL A 25 2.73 6.29 -1.23
N CYS A 26 1.42 6.09 -1.45
CA CYS A 26 0.84 6.14 -2.79
C CYS A 26 1.00 7.54 -3.41
N GLY A 27 0.77 8.58 -2.63
CA GLY A 27 0.93 9.97 -3.05
C GLY A 27 2.36 10.28 -3.45
N PHE A 28 3.35 9.85 -2.67
CA PHE A 28 4.77 9.99 -3.02
C PHE A 28 5.10 9.33 -4.37
N PHE A 29 4.69 8.07 -4.57
CA PHE A 29 4.93 7.37 -5.83
C PHE A 29 4.19 8.00 -7.01
N LEU A 30 2.95 8.45 -6.83
CA LEU A 30 2.20 9.14 -7.88
C LEU A 30 2.85 10.48 -8.25
N LEU A 31 3.28 11.26 -7.27
CA LEU A 31 4.00 12.51 -7.50
C LEU A 31 5.34 12.26 -8.20
N PHE A 32 6.07 11.22 -7.83
CA PHE A 32 7.30 10.82 -8.52
C PHE A 32 7.03 10.45 -9.98
N ILE A 33 5.98 9.63 -10.24
CA ILE A 33 5.58 9.26 -11.60
C ILE A 33 5.22 10.50 -12.43
N ILE A 34 4.48 11.45 -11.86
CA ILE A 34 4.06 12.66 -12.59
C ILE A 34 5.22 13.63 -12.79
N GLY A 35 6.04 13.84 -11.77
CA GLY A 35 7.09 14.87 -11.75
C GLY A 35 8.38 14.47 -12.46
N GLU A 36 8.84 13.25 -12.26
CA GLU A 36 10.07 12.71 -12.88
C GLU A 36 9.70 11.75 -14.01
N GLY A 37 8.71 10.90 -13.75
CA GLY A 37 8.47 9.74 -14.59
C GLY A 37 7.94 10.05 -16.00
N ILE A 38 6.84 10.79 -16.08
CA ILE A 38 6.21 11.18 -17.35
C ILE A 38 7.18 12.02 -18.20
N PRO A 39 7.87 13.05 -17.67
CA PRO A 39 8.87 13.79 -18.44
C PRO A 39 9.98 12.92 -19.01
N ASP A 40 10.46 11.92 -18.26
CA ASP A 40 11.56 11.07 -18.70
C ASP A 40 11.14 10.08 -19.81
N ILE A 41 9.88 9.62 -19.77
CA ILE A 41 9.25 8.87 -20.87
C ILE A 41 9.16 9.73 -22.13
N ILE A 42 8.69 10.98 -22.01
CA ILE A 42 8.53 11.89 -23.17
C ILE A 42 9.88 12.21 -23.81
N LYS A 43 10.94 12.31 -23.01
CA LYS A 43 12.33 12.55 -23.48
C LYS A 43 12.99 11.31 -24.10
N GLY A 44 12.33 10.16 -24.09
CA GLY A 44 12.85 8.91 -24.67
C GLY A 44 13.76 8.09 -23.75
N ASN A 45 13.96 8.50 -22.49
CA ASN A 45 14.81 7.80 -21.52
C ASN A 45 14.01 6.86 -20.59
N GLY A 46 12.67 6.91 -20.64
CA GLY A 46 11.80 6.21 -19.69
C GLY A 46 11.61 4.70 -19.90
N ALA A 47 12.43 4.00 -20.70
CA ALA A 47 12.24 2.57 -20.97
C ALA A 47 12.22 1.71 -19.69
N GLY A 48 13.11 2.00 -18.73
CA GLY A 48 13.11 1.34 -17.42
C GLY A 48 11.89 1.71 -16.58
N LEU A 49 11.45 2.96 -16.67
CA LEU A 49 10.31 3.46 -15.91
C LEU A 49 8.97 2.88 -16.40
N ILE A 50 8.81 2.70 -17.72
CA ILE A 50 7.64 2.06 -18.31
C ILE A 50 7.47 0.64 -17.76
N LEU A 51 8.58 -0.10 -17.63
CA LEU A 51 8.56 -1.45 -17.05
C LEU A 51 8.30 -1.44 -15.54
N PHE A 52 8.75 -0.42 -14.82
CA PHE A 52 8.52 -0.24 -13.38
C PHE A 52 7.07 0.15 -13.05
N LEU A 53 6.44 0.96 -13.90
CA LEU A 53 5.09 1.50 -13.71
C LEU A 53 4.03 0.48 -13.29
N PRO A 54 3.83 -0.65 -14.01
CA PRO A 54 2.80 -1.62 -13.64
C PRO A 54 3.04 -2.22 -12.24
N PHE A 55 4.30 -2.40 -11.82
CA PHE A 55 4.63 -2.95 -10.50
C PHE A 55 4.35 -1.98 -9.36
N VAL A 56 4.50 -0.66 -9.57
CA VAL A 56 4.12 0.37 -8.57
C VAL A 56 2.63 0.68 -8.59
N LEU A 57 1.99 0.64 -9.77
CA LEU A 57 0.56 0.88 -9.88
C LEU A 57 -0.27 -0.21 -9.21
N LEU A 58 0.23 -1.45 -9.17
CA LEU A 58 -0.46 -2.56 -8.53
C LEU A 58 -0.70 -2.35 -7.02
N PRO A 59 0.31 -2.03 -6.18
CA PRO A 59 0.07 -1.73 -4.78
C PRO A 59 -0.76 -0.46 -4.56
N ILE A 60 -0.65 0.55 -5.44
CA ILE A 60 -1.52 1.74 -5.42
C ILE A 60 -2.99 1.36 -5.67
N ALA A 61 -3.26 0.50 -6.65
CA ALA A 61 -4.59 -0.03 -6.90
C ALA A 61 -5.10 -0.82 -5.69
N GLY A 62 -4.24 -1.62 -5.06
CA GLY A 62 -4.53 -2.29 -3.79
C GLY A 62 -4.99 -1.32 -2.71
N TYR A 63 -4.25 -0.22 -2.52
CA TYR A 63 -4.65 0.85 -1.59
C TYR A 63 -6.02 1.43 -1.93
N ILE A 64 -6.32 1.75 -3.20
CA ILE A 64 -7.64 2.27 -3.61
C ILE A 64 -8.74 1.25 -3.29
N ILE A 65 -8.50 -0.04 -3.55
CA ILE A 65 -9.47 -1.11 -3.25
C ILE A 65 -9.75 -1.20 -1.74
N THR A 66 -8.79 -0.86 -0.86
CA THR A 66 -9.02 -0.90 0.61
C THR A 66 -10.18 -0.02 1.07
N TRP A 67 -10.51 1.04 0.31
CA TRP A 67 -11.62 1.93 0.63
C TRP A 67 -12.99 1.27 0.48
N PHE A 68 -13.09 0.26 -0.40
CA PHE A 68 -14.32 -0.47 -0.67
C PHE A 68 -14.32 -1.87 -0.06
N LYS A 69 -13.17 -2.55 -0.13
CA LYS A 69 -12.95 -3.94 0.29
C LYS A 69 -11.59 -4.08 0.98
N GLU A 70 -11.56 -3.80 2.28
CA GLU A 70 -10.34 -3.74 3.10
C GLU A 70 -9.42 -4.96 2.92
N TRP A 71 -9.97 -6.19 3.04
CA TRP A 71 -9.17 -7.42 2.92
C TRP A 71 -8.59 -7.65 1.53
N GLN A 72 -9.42 -7.49 0.49
CA GLN A 72 -8.98 -7.68 -0.90
C GLN A 72 -7.96 -6.61 -1.29
N GLY A 73 -8.19 -5.35 -0.89
CA GLY A 73 -7.25 -4.26 -1.16
C GLY A 73 -5.92 -4.43 -0.45
N ALA A 74 -5.93 -4.85 0.83
CA ALA A 74 -4.71 -5.12 1.58
C ALA A 74 -3.91 -6.27 0.96
N ALA A 75 -4.59 -7.34 0.54
CA ALA A 75 -3.97 -8.45 -0.17
C ALA A 75 -3.33 -8.01 -1.49
N VAL A 76 -4.06 -7.29 -2.35
CA VAL A 76 -3.54 -6.75 -3.61
C VAL A 76 -2.35 -5.83 -3.35
N MET A 77 -2.41 -4.99 -2.31
CA MET A 77 -1.33 -4.08 -1.96
C MET A 77 -0.05 -4.83 -1.55
N VAL A 78 -0.16 -5.84 -0.69
CA VAL A 78 0.98 -6.66 -0.27
C VAL A 78 1.53 -7.49 -1.42
N THR A 79 0.68 -8.14 -2.21
CA THR A 79 1.12 -8.91 -3.39
C THR A 79 1.81 -7.99 -4.41
N GLY A 80 1.28 -6.79 -4.63
CA GLY A 80 1.91 -5.78 -5.48
C GLY A 80 3.29 -5.36 -4.97
N ALA A 81 3.43 -5.13 -3.66
CA ALA A 81 4.73 -4.83 -3.05
C ALA A 81 5.73 -6.00 -3.16
N ILE A 82 5.27 -7.26 -3.08
CA ILE A 82 6.13 -8.44 -3.31
C ILE A 82 6.61 -8.46 -4.76
N LEU A 83 5.71 -8.27 -5.73
CA LEU A 83 6.07 -8.27 -7.15
C LEU A 83 7.04 -7.12 -7.48
N LEU A 84 6.82 -5.95 -6.90
CA LEU A 84 7.73 -4.81 -7.01
C LEU A 84 9.12 -5.12 -6.41
N LEU A 85 9.16 -5.76 -5.25
CA LEU A 85 10.42 -6.17 -4.63
C LEU A 85 11.19 -7.16 -5.51
N VAL A 86 10.51 -8.18 -6.03
CA VAL A 86 11.10 -9.15 -6.95
C VAL A 86 11.63 -8.47 -8.20
N TYR A 87 10.86 -7.54 -8.79
CA TYR A 87 11.32 -6.74 -9.93
C TYR A 87 12.60 -5.97 -9.60
N CYS A 88 12.63 -5.24 -8.47
CA CYS A 88 13.79 -4.46 -8.08
C CYS A 88 15.02 -5.33 -7.81
N VAL A 89 14.87 -6.51 -7.20
CA VAL A 89 15.96 -7.46 -6.96
C VAL A 89 16.53 -8.00 -8.28
N VAL A 90 15.68 -8.25 -9.28
CA VAL A 90 16.11 -8.84 -10.55
C VAL A 90 16.65 -7.79 -11.54
N LYS A 91 16.13 -6.56 -11.52
CA LYS A 91 16.37 -5.56 -12.57
C LYS A 91 17.04 -4.27 -12.12
N VAL A 92 17.09 -3.97 -10.82
CA VAL A 92 17.56 -2.67 -10.32
C VAL A 92 18.62 -2.86 -9.25
N ASP A 93 18.20 -2.92 -7.98
CA ASP A 93 19.06 -3.12 -6.81
C ASP A 93 18.18 -3.49 -5.62
N ILE A 94 18.69 -4.37 -4.75
CA ILE A 94 17.95 -4.82 -3.57
C ILE A 94 17.66 -3.70 -2.57
N LYS A 95 18.57 -2.72 -2.42
CA LYS A 95 18.36 -1.59 -1.50
C LYS A 95 17.22 -0.71 -2.00
N ALA A 96 17.18 -0.42 -3.30
CA ALA A 96 16.06 0.31 -3.92
C ALA A 96 14.73 -0.44 -3.72
N GLY A 97 14.73 -1.76 -3.95
CA GLY A 97 13.56 -2.61 -3.71
C GLY A 97 13.03 -2.54 -2.28
N LEU A 98 13.93 -2.63 -1.28
CA LEU A 98 13.55 -2.52 0.12
C LEU A 98 12.98 -1.12 0.46
N ILE A 99 13.65 -0.05 0.00
CA ILE A 99 13.21 1.33 0.24
C ILE A 99 11.80 1.55 -0.34
N TYR A 100 11.53 1.04 -1.53
CA TYR A 100 10.24 1.23 -2.20
C TYR A 100 9.13 0.35 -1.63
N CYS A 101 9.44 -0.87 -1.19
CA CYS A 101 8.41 -1.84 -0.80
C CYS A 101 8.06 -1.80 0.69
N ILE A 102 9.01 -1.47 1.57
CA ILE A 102 8.77 -1.41 3.02
C ILE A 102 7.57 -0.53 3.39
N PRO A 103 7.41 0.69 2.85
CA PRO A 103 6.27 1.52 3.20
C PRO A 103 4.92 0.92 2.79
N PHE A 104 4.85 0.24 1.64
CA PHE A 104 3.65 -0.51 1.23
C PHE A 104 3.38 -1.71 2.15
N PHE A 105 4.41 -2.46 2.56
CA PHE A 105 4.25 -3.56 3.52
C PHE A 105 3.76 -3.08 4.88
N ILE A 106 4.28 -1.96 5.39
CA ILE A 106 3.82 -1.36 6.65
C ILE A 106 2.34 -0.99 6.54
N SER A 107 1.94 -0.29 5.47
CA SER A 107 0.53 0.05 5.25
C SER A 107 -0.35 -1.22 5.17
N GLY A 108 0.10 -2.26 4.47
CA GLY A 108 -0.65 -3.50 4.30
C GLY A 108 -0.82 -4.27 5.60
N ALA A 109 0.25 -4.38 6.37
CA ALA A 109 0.23 -4.98 7.70
C ALA A 109 -0.73 -4.24 8.64
N LEU A 110 -0.77 -2.90 8.59
CA LEU A 110 -1.70 -2.10 9.38
C LEU A 110 -3.17 -2.37 9.00
N PHE A 111 -3.47 -2.50 7.71
CA PHE A 111 -4.81 -2.90 7.27
C PHE A 111 -5.18 -4.30 7.76
N PHE A 112 -4.27 -5.28 7.65
CA PHE A 112 -4.52 -6.63 8.18
C PHE A 112 -4.71 -6.66 9.69
N LEU A 113 -3.93 -5.87 10.44
CA LEU A 113 -4.10 -5.71 11.89
C LEU A 113 -5.45 -5.10 12.25
N HIS A 114 -5.89 -4.08 11.51
CA HIS A 114 -7.21 -3.49 11.68
C HIS A 114 -8.32 -4.54 11.45
N ILE A 115 -8.24 -5.30 10.35
CA ILE A 115 -9.25 -6.32 10.00
C ILE A 115 -9.28 -7.43 11.05
N LYS A 116 -8.10 -7.91 11.48
CA LYS A 116 -7.98 -8.93 12.53
C LYS A 116 -8.63 -8.46 13.83
N LYS A 117 -8.30 -7.25 14.30
CA LYS A 117 -8.90 -6.68 15.52
C LYS A 117 -10.41 -6.51 15.38
N ARG A 118 -10.89 -6.05 14.23
CA ARG A 118 -12.32 -5.90 13.94
C ARG A 118 -13.07 -7.24 14.00
N SER A 119 -12.52 -8.29 13.39
CA SER A 119 -13.11 -9.64 13.39
C SER A 119 -13.16 -10.26 14.79
N THR A 120 -12.10 -10.14 15.59
CA THR A 120 -12.08 -10.66 16.97
C THR A 120 -13.18 -10.02 17.84
N LEU A 121 -13.46 -8.73 17.67
CA LEU A 121 -14.53 -8.05 18.41
C LEU A 121 -15.94 -8.47 17.98
N GLN A 122 -16.12 -8.96 16.75
CA GLN A 122 -17.41 -9.44 16.28
C GLN A 122 -17.72 -10.87 16.76
N HIS A 123 -16.71 -11.70 16.98
CA HIS A 123 -16.86 -13.06 17.51
C HIS A 123 -17.04 -13.13 19.04
N HIS A 124 -16.81 -12.02 19.76
CA HIS A 124 -17.04 -11.92 21.21
C HIS A 124 -18.40 -11.31 21.58
N LYS A 125 -19.31 -11.21 20.60
CA LYS A 125 -20.72 -10.90 20.79
C LYS A 125 -21.57 -12.14 20.57
#